data_AF-A0A136J3J3-F1
#
_entry.id   AF-A0A136J3J3-F1
#
_cell.length_a   1.000
_cell.length_b   1.000
_cell.length_c   1.000
_cell.angle_alpha   90.00
_cell.angle_beta   90.00
_cell.angle_gamma   90.00
#
_symmetry.space_group_name_H-M   'P 1'
#
loop_
_entity.id
_entity.type
_entity.pdbx_description
1 polymer ?
#
loop_
_entity_poly.entity_id
_entity_poly.type
_entity_poly.pdbx_seq_one_letter_code
_entity_poly.pdbx_strand_id
1 'polypeptide(L)'
;MDVLASYSAASAVWQLTQAVPLIVWPQAIIGLLNVNTAYAGAGAAVTAGIDIYFARSLGLTLAALGLVSLVLSGSLPLGSSVDAAPDALAPYSSAVLLLTTLYHGSTAFYCWACYSAIGSGNQTGYLLGSVVSAVLGSWGLWCSMFGGAASGRISRRTGADKRTSGWPFRNTEADRRKGR
;
A
#
# COMPACT_ATOMS: atom_id res chain seq x y z
N MET A 1 -4.03 -18.28 4.43
CA MET A 1 -3.58 -17.01 5.04
C MET A 1 -4.72 -16.04 5.01
N ASP A 2 -4.88 -15.21 6.04
CA ASP A 2 -5.82 -14.09 6.01
C ASP A 2 -5.53 -13.23 4.76
N VAL A 3 -6.58 -12.82 4.05
CA VAL A 3 -6.48 -11.97 2.85
C VAL A 3 -5.72 -10.69 3.20
N LEU A 4 -5.92 -10.18 4.41
CA LEU A 4 -5.21 -9.01 4.91
C LEU A 4 -3.71 -9.24 5.05
N ALA A 5 -3.30 -10.39 5.59
CA ALA A 5 -1.89 -10.77 5.68
C ALA A 5 -1.24 -10.88 4.29
N SER A 6 -1.94 -11.46 3.31
CA SER A 6 -1.44 -11.57 1.93
C SER A 6 -1.29 -10.21 1.25
N TYR A 7 -2.25 -9.31 1.45
CA TYR A 7 -2.18 -7.94 0.96
C TYR A 7 -1.01 -7.17 1.61
N SER A 8 -0.87 -7.25 2.95
CA SER A 8 0.22 -6.59 3.67
C SER A 8 1.59 -7.10 3.25
N ALA A 9 1.72 -8.41 3.00
CA ALA A 9 2.94 -9.00 2.44
C ALA A 9 3.25 -8.48 1.03
N ALA A 10 2.26 -8.46 0.14
CA ALA A 10 2.42 -7.93 -1.20
C ALA A 10 2.83 -6.44 -1.20
N SER A 11 2.20 -5.63 -0.35
CA SER A 11 2.53 -4.21 -0.17
C SER A 11 3.97 -4.03 0.31
N ALA A 12 4.40 -4.80 1.31
CA ALA A 12 5.74 -4.72 1.85
C ALA A 12 6.80 -5.17 0.83
N VAL A 13 6.54 -6.25 0.09
CA VAL A 13 7.41 -6.70 -1.00
C VAL A 13 7.58 -5.61 -2.05
N TRP A 14 6.50 -4.94 -2.45
CA TRP A 14 6.58 -3.86 -3.43
C TRP A 14 7.41 -2.68 -2.93
N GLN A 15 7.23 -2.27 -1.68
CA GLN A 15 8.02 -1.19 -1.06
C GLN A 15 9.50 -1.56 -0.95
N LEU A 16 9.81 -2.80 -0.55
CA LEU A 16 11.19 -3.30 -0.47
C LEU A 16 11.84 -3.42 -1.85
N THR A 17 11.08 -3.82 -2.86
CA THR A 17 11.56 -3.91 -4.25
C THR A 17 12.02 -2.55 -4.77
N GLN A 18 11.35 -1.46 -4.38
CA GLN A 18 11.78 -0.10 -4.71
C GLN A 18 12.90 0.40 -3.79
N ALA A 19 12.87 0.03 -2.51
CA ALA A 19 13.87 0.43 -1.53
C ALA A 19 15.28 -0.05 -1.89
N VAL A 20 15.43 -1.31 -2.32
CA VAL A 20 16.74 -1.90 -2.64
C VAL A 20 17.53 -1.09 -3.66
N PRO A 21 17.01 -0.81 -4.88
CA PRO A 21 17.74 0.00 -5.84
C PRO A 21 17.91 1.44 -5.36
N LEU A 22 16.96 2.04 -4.65
CA LEU A 22 17.12 3.38 -4.08
C LEU A 22 18.25 3.49 -3.04
N ILE A 23 18.56 2.42 -2.32
CA ILE A 23 19.65 2.38 -1.33
C ILE A 23 20.98 2.04 -2.01
N VAL A 24 21.00 0.94 -2.77
CA VAL A 24 22.22 0.33 -3.32
C VAL A 24 22.66 1.02 -4.60
N TRP A 25 21.71 1.34 -5.49
CA TRP A 25 21.98 1.91 -6.81
C TRP A 25 20.96 2.99 -7.23
N PRO A 26 20.95 4.16 -6.55
CA PRO A 26 20.01 5.25 -6.82
C PRO A 26 19.89 5.65 -8.31
N GLN A 27 21.03 5.61 -9.00
CA GLN A 27 21.15 6.01 -10.40
C GLN A 27 20.35 5.11 -11.36
N ALA A 28 20.12 3.84 -11.01
CA ALA A 28 19.26 2.97 -11.81
C ALA A 28 17.82 3.48 -11.87
N ILE A 29 17.28 4.00 -10.75
CA ILE A 29 15.92 4.53 -10.69
C ILE A 29 15.83 5.87 -11.41
N ILE A 30 16.82 6.76 -11.21
CA ILE A 30 16.88 8.06 -11.91
C ILE A 30 16.92 7.85 -13.43
N GLY A 31 17.74 6.90 -13.89
CA GLY A 31 17.82 6.51 -15.30
C GLY A 31 16.53 5.87 -15.83
N LEU A 32 15.89 4.98 -15.05
CA LEU A 32 14.62 4.34 -15.40
C LEU A 32 13.48 5.36 -15.57
N LEU A 33 13.49 6.42 -14.76
CA LEU A 33 12.51 7.50 -14.82
C LEU A 33 12.85 8.56 -15.89
N ASN A 34 13.99 8.41 -16.57
CA ASN A 34 14.42 9.22 -17.70
C ASN A 34 14.33 10.73 -17.43
N VAL A 35 14.68 11.14 -16.20
CA VAL A 35 14.66 12.55 -15.79
C VAL A 35 15.73 13.26 -16.60
N ASN A 36 15.27 14.08 -17.55
CA ASN A 36 16.02 14.65 -18.66
C ASN A 36 17.45 15.06 -18.27
N THR A 37 18.45 14.31 -18.76
CA THR A 37 19.88 14.61 -18.61
C THR A 37 20.29 15.91 -19.33
N ALA A 38 19.36 16.62 -19.98
CA ALA A 38 19.59 17.91 -20.62
C ALA A 38 20.04 19.03 -19.65
N TYR A 39 19.87 18.87 -18.34
CA TYR A 39 20.42 19.78 -17.32
C TYR A 39 21.83 19.37 -16.84
N ALA A 40 22.41 18.29 -17.37
CA ALA A 40 23.71 17.74 -16.94
C ALA A 40 24.92 18.48 -17.54
N GLY A 41 24.93 19.81 -17.46
CA GLY A 41 26.17 20.60 -17.50
C GLY A 41 26.92 20.49 -16.17
N ALA A 42 28.06 21.20 -16.03
CA ALA A 42 29.00 21.15 -14.89
C ALA A 42 28.42 21.25 -13.45
N GLY A 43 27.11 21.50 -13.27
CA GLY A 43 26.37 21.37 -12.01
C GLY A 43 25.91 19.94 -11.65
N ALA A 44 25.93 18.98 -12.60
CA ALA A 44 25.45 17.60 -12.40
C ALA A 44 26.16 16.86 -11.26
N ALA A 45 27.42 17.18 -10.98
CA ALA A 45 28.18 16.56 -9.89
C ALA A 45 27.73 17.03 -8.49
N VAL A 46 27.22 18.27 -8.37
CA VAL A 46 26.67 18.79 -7.11
C VAL A 46 25.22 18.30 -6.91
N THR A 47 24.43 18.24 -7.99
CA THR A 47 23.08 17.64 -7.98
C THR A 47 23.13 16.16 -7.62
N ALA A 48 24.18 15.44 -8.04
CA ALA A 48 24.38 14.04 -7.68
C ALA A 48 24.42 13.77 -6.17
N GLY A 49 24.98 14.68 -5.36
CA GLY A 49 25.06 14.49 -3.90
C GLY A 49 23.70 14.53 -3.22
N ILE A 50 22.88 15.53 -3.54
CA ILE A 50 21.54 15.69 -2.96
C ILE A 50 20.55 14.65 -3.47
N ASP A 51 20.63 14.28 -4.75
CA ASP A 51 19.81 13.24 -5.36
C ASP A 51 20.08 11.87 -4.73
N ILE A 52 21.36 11.54 -4.52
CA ILE A 52 21.77 10.29 -3.85
C ILE A 52 21.29 10.28 -2.40
N TYR A 53 21.42 11.41 -1.68
CA TYR A 53 20.95 11.52 -0.30
C TYR A 53 19.43 11.30 -0.19
N PHE A 54 18.64 11.98 -1.03
CA PHE A 54 17.19 11.83 -1.02
C PHE A 54 16.74 10.45 -1.49
N ALA A 55 17.38 9.88 -2.51
CA ALA A 55 17.07 8.53 -2.97
C ALA A 55 17.32 7.49 -1.87
N ARG A 56 18.48 7.55 -1.20
CA ARG A 56 18.78 6.63 -0.09
C ARG A 56 17.84 6.82 1.09
N SER A 57 17.54 8.07 1.46
CA SER A 57 16.61 8.38 2.53
C SER A 57 15.19 7.87 2.23
N LEU A 58 14.73 8.03 0.98
CA LEU A 58 13.47 7.49 0.52
C LEU A 58 13.49 5.95 0.55
N GLY A 59 14.55 5.31 0.08
CA GLY A 59 14.69 3.86 0.11
C GLY A 59 14.63 3.30 1.53
N LEU A 60 15.34 3.91 2.48
CA LEU A 60 15.28 3.55 3.90
C LEU A 60 13.87 3.74 4.48
N THR A 61 13.19 4.83 4.09
CA THR A 61 11.81 5.11 4.51
C THR A 61 10.83 4.07 3.97
N LEU A 62 10.96 3.66 2.70
CA LEU A 62 10.12 2.62 2.09
C LEU A 62 10.35 1.26 2.74
N ALA A 63 11.61 0.91 3.04
CA ALA A 63 11.92 -0.30 3.78
C ALA A 63 11.30 -0.30 5.18
N ALA A 64 11.44 0.80 5.91
CA ALA A 64 10.82 0.96 7.23
C ALA A 64 9.29 0.89 7.14
N LEU A 65 8.67 1.55 6.17
CA LEU A 65 7.22 1.55 5.97
C LEU A 65 6.70 0.13 5.67
N GLY A 66 7.41 -0.65 4.85
CA GLY A 66 7.05 -2.04 4.55
C GLY A 66 7.13 -2.93 5.78
N LEU A 67 8.21 -2.82 6.55
CA LEU A 67 8.39 -3.59 7.78
C LEU A 67 7.35 -3.21 8.85
N VAL A 68 7.09 -1.92 9.05
CA VAL A 68 6.04 -1.44 9.97
C VAL A 68 4.66 -1.91 9.54
N SER A 69 4.36 -1.92 8.23
CA SER A 69 3.10 -2.43 7.71
C SER A 69 2.92 -3.93 8.01
N LEU A 70 3.98 -4.74 7.87
CA LEU A 70 3.96 -6.16 8.24
C LEU A 70 3.71 -6.36 9.74
N VAL A 71 4.46 -5.66 10.58
CA VAL A 71 4.35 -5.70 12.05
C VAL A 71 2.93 -5.36 12.50
N LEU A 72 2.39 -4.23 12.02
CA LEU A 72 1.09 -3.72 12.46
C LEU A 72 -0.12 -4.45 11.82
N SER A 73 0.08 -5.15 10.70
CA SER A 73 -0.97 -5.98 10.08
C SER A 73 -1.31 -7.23 10.89
N GLY A 74 -0.45 -7.64 11.85
CA GLY A 74 -0.58 -8.90 12.57
C GLY A 74 0.00 -10.10 11.84
N SER A 75 0.69 -9.90 10.71
CA SER A 75 1.38 -10.97 9.99
C SER A 75 2.57 -11.57 10.77
N LEU A 76 3.11 -10.82 11.74
CA LEU A 76 4.14 -11.29 12.67
C LEU A 76 3.53 -11.47 14.08
N PRO A 77 3.75 -12.63 14.74
CA PRO A 77 3.27 -12.86 16.09
C PRO A 77 4.12 -12.08 17.10
N LEU A 78 3.66 -10.89 17.50
CA LEU A 78 4.38 -9.99 18.41
C LEU A 78 3.94 -10.12 19.88
N GLY A 79 2.93 -10.95 20.17
CA GLY A 79 2.41 -11.22 21.51
C GLY A 79 2.20 -12.70 21.77
N SER A 80 2.01 -13.09 23.05
CA SER A 80 1.63 -14.45 23.40
C SER A 80 0.24 -14.76 22.85
N SER A 81 0.13 -15.83 22.07
CA SER A 81 -1.12 -16.32 21.47
C SER A 81 -2.14 -16.85 22.49
N VAL A 82 -1.96 -16.53 23.78
CA VAL A 82 -2.67 -17.13 24.92
C VAL A 82 -3.96 -16.36 25.27
N ASP A 83 -4.06 -15.07 24.91
CA ASP A 83 -5.26 -14.23 25.17
C ASP A 83 -6.02 -13.80 23.90
N ALA A 84 -5.52 -14.13 22.71
CA ALA A 84 -6.19 -13.75 21.47
C ALA A 84 -7.36 -14.69 21.20
N ALA A 85 -8.57 -14.14 21.12
CA ALA A 85 -9.71 -14.89 20.61
C ALA A 85 -9.36 -15.46 19.22
N PRO A 86 -9.76 -16.71 18.88
CA PRO A 86 -9.30 -17.41 17.68
C PRO A 86 -9.57 -16.70 16.33
N ASP A 87 -10.38 -15.64 16.32
CA ASP A 87 -10.70 -14.82 15.13
C ASP A 87 -10.46 -13.31 15.34
N ALA A 88 -9.67 -12.90 16.34
CA ALA A 88 -9.40 -11.49 16.60
C ALA A 88 -8.45 -10.91 15.54
N LEU A 89 -8.93 -9.91 14.78
CA LEU A 89 -8.07 -9.10 13.91
C LEU A 89 -7.02 -8.36 14.73
N ALA A 90 -5.81 -8.20 14.19
CA ALA A 90 -4.78 -7.43 14.86
C ALA A 90 -5.24 -5.97 15.08
N PRO A 91 -4.92 -5.34 16.23
CA PRO A 91 -5.51 -4.07 16.65
C PRO A 91 -5.35 -2.93 15.64
N TYR A 92 -4.25 -2.92 14.89
CA TYR A 92 -3.90 -1.85 13.94
C TYR A 92 -4.12 -2.24 12.47
N SER A 93 -4.65 -3.42 12.22
CA SER A 93 -4.78 -4.00 10.88
C SER A 93 -5.65 -3.16 9.94
N SER A 94 -6.74 -2.58 10.44
CA SER A 94 -7.63 -1.67 9.70
C SER A 94 -6.95 -0.34 9.37
N ALA A 95 -6.20 0.23 10.31
CA ALA A 95 -5.47 1.48 10.10
C ALA A 95 -4.35 1.31 9.06
N VAL A 96 -3.58 0.22 9.16
CA VAL A 96 -2.53 -0.11 8.18
C VAL A 96 -3.12 -0.33 6.80
N LEU A 97 -4.24 -1.06 6.71
CA LEU A 97 -4.93 -1.29 5.45
C LEU A 97 -5.32 0.02 4.78
N LEU A 98 -5.96 0.93 5.53
CA LEU A 98 -6.36 2.23 5.02
C LEU A 98 -5.15 3.05 4.54
N LEU A 99 -4.12 3.17 5.37
CA LEU A 99 -2.94 3.98 5.07
C LEU A 99 -2.17 3.45 3.85
N THR A 100 -1.98 2.13 3.76
CA THR A 100 -1.31 1.51 2.61
C THR A 100 -2.16 1.59 1.34
N THR A 101 -3.48 1.48 1.45
CA THR A 101 -4.40 1.66 0.31
C THR A 101 -4.31 3.09 -0.24
N LEU A 102 -4.32 4.10 0.64
CA LEU A 102 -4.15 5.50 0.26
C LEU A 102 -2.77 5.74 -0.36
N TYR A 103 -1.71 5.19 0.25
CA TYR A 103 -0.36 5.28 -0.29
C TYR A 103 -0.27 4.73 -1.72
N HIS A 104 -0.79 3.53 -1.98
CA HIS A 104 -0.78 2.91 -3.31
C HIS A 104 -1.67 3.68 -4.29
N GLY A 105 -2.85 4.13 -3.86
CA GLY A 105 -3.73 4.96 -4.70
C GLY A 105 -3.10 6.29 -5.11
N SER A 106 -2.49 7.01 -4.16
CA SER A 106 -1.77 8.26 -4.42
C SER A 106 -0.55 8.04 -5.32
N THR A 107 0.21 6.96 -5.10
CA THR A 107 1.36 6.60 -5.93
C THR A 107 0.93 6.26 -7.35
N ALA A 108 -0.14 5.47 -7.51
CA ALA A 108 -0.69 5.10 -8.80
C ALA A 108 -1.12 6.32 -9.61
N PHE A 109 -1.85 7.25 -8.96
CA PHE A 109 -2.30 8.50 -9.54
C PHE A 109 -1.13 9.41 -9.94
N TYR A 110 -0.14 9.59 -9.05
CA TYR A 110 1.04 10.40 -9.32
C TYR A 110 1.84 9.84 -10.50
N CYS A 111 2.16 8.54 -10.48
CA CYS A 111 2.90 7.90 -11.55
C CYS A 111 2.14 7.94 -12.88
N TRP A 112 0.81 7.79 -12.86
CA TRP A 112 -0.03 7.97 -14.05
C TRP A 112 0.06 9.40 -14.58
N ALA A 113 -0.07 10.40 -13.70
CA ALA A 113 0.02 11.80 -14.09
C ALA A 113 1.38 12.11 -14.75
N CYS A 114 2.48 11.66 -14.16
CA CYS A 114 3.83 11.79 -14.75
C CYS A 114 3.95 11.11 -16.11
N TYR A 115 3.45 9.87 -16.24
CA TYR A 115 3.44 9.13 -17.50
C TYR A 115 2.62 9.84 -18.59
N SER A 116 1.48 10.44 -18.23
CA SER A 116 0.57 11.11 -19.18
C SER A 116 0.98 12.53 -19.56
N ALA A 117 1.68 13.25 -18.67
CA ALA A 117 1.99 14.67 -18.85
C ALA A 117 3.26 14.90 -19.70
N ILE A 118 4.17 13.92 -19.74
CA ILE A 118 5.45 14.05 -20.44
C ILE A 118 5.36 13.28 -21.75
N GLY A 119 5.02 13.99 -22.83
CA GLY A 119 4.76 13.41 -24.14
C GLY A 119 5.86 12.47 -24.67
N SER A 120 5.43 11.35 -25.26
CA SER A 120 6.13 10.53 -26.27
C SER A 120 7.55 10.02 -25.95
N GLY A 121 7.97 10.01 -24.68
CA GLY A 121 9.25 9.40 -24.25
C GLY A 121 9.08 7.96 -23.77
N ASN A 122 10.16 7.17 -23.80
CA ASN A 122 10.20 5.82 -23.21
C ASN A 122 10.18 5.93 -21.67
N GLN A 123 9.00 6.11 -21.08
CA GLN A 123 8.74 6.34 -19.64
C GLN A 123 8.11 5.13 -18.95
N THR A 124 8.62 3.95 -19.29
CA THR A 124 8.13 2.67 -18.79
C THR A 124 8.20 2.55 -17.27
N GLY A 125 9.13 3.25 -16.61
CA GLY A 125 9.24 3.29 -15.15
C GLY A 125 7.99 3.88 -14.46
N TYR A 126 7.48 5.01 -14.94
CA TYR A 126 6.26 5.62 -14.40
C TYR A 126 5.02 4.76 -14.68
N LEU A 127 4.93 4.15 -15.87
CA LEU A 127 3.84 3.24 -16.19
C LEU A 127 3.85 2.00 -15.28
N LEU A 128 5.00 1.37 -15.09
CA LEU A 128 5.16 0.21 -14.20
C LEU A 128 4.77 0.57 -12.76
N GLY A 129 5.28 1.69 -12.25
CA GLY A 129 4.94 2.19 -10.93
C GLY A 129 3.44 2.42 -10.77
N SER A 130 2.81 3.01 -11.78
CA SER A 130 1.37 3.25 -11.79
C SER A 130 0.57 1.95 -11.76
N VAL A 131 0.87 1.00 -12.64
CA VAL A 131 0.12 -0.26 -12.75
C VAL A 131 0.22 -1.09 -11.48
N VAL A 132 1.42 -1.30 -10.94
CA VAL A 132 1.60 -2.15 -9.75
C VAL A 132 0.93 -1.50 -8.53
N SER A 133 1.10 -0.19 -8.35
CA SER A 133 0.42 0.54 -7.26
C SER A 133 -1.09 0.61 -7.47
N ALA A 134 -1.61 0.65 -8.71
CA ALA A 134 -3.05 0.60 -8.97
C ALA A 134 -3.63 -0.76 -8.55
N VAL A 135 -2.96 -1.86 -8.92
CA VAL A 135 -3.36 -3.23 -8.51
C VAL A 135 -3.39 -3.35 -6.99
N LEU A 136 -2.34 -2.91 -6.29
CA LEU A 136 -2.27 -2.95 -4.83
C LEU A 136 -3.32 -2.02 -4.20
N GLY A 137 -3.52 -0.82 -4.73
CA GLY A 137 -4.55 0.11 -4.24
C GLY A 137 -5.96 -0.45 -4.40
N SER A 138 -6.28 -1.06 -5.55
CA SER A 138 -7.55 -1.74 -5.77
C SER A 138 -7.73 -2.95 -4.87
N TRP A 139 -6.67 -3.73 -4.61
CA TRP A 139 -6.73 -4.85 -3.66
C TRP A 139 -6.93 -4.35 -2.23
N GLY A 140 -6.25 -3.29 -1.79
CA GLY A 140 -6.44 -2.69 -0.47
C GLY A 140 -7.86 -2.14 -0.27
N LEU A 141 -8.41 -1.51 -1.31
CA LEU A 141 -9.81 -1.08 -1.32
C LEU A 141 -10.77 -2.27 -1.23
N TRP A 142 -10.53 -3.33 -2.01
CA TRP A 142 -11.28 -4.57 -1.93
C TRP A 142 -11.24 -5.17 -0.52
N CYS A 143 -10.06 -5.26 0.10
CA CYS A 143 -9.89 -5.72 1.47
C CYS A 143 -10.64 -4.84 2.48
N SER A 144 -10.72 -3.53 2.24
CA SER A 144 -11.46 -2.61 3.11
C SER A 144 -12.96 -2.79 3.02
N MET A 145 -13.46 -3.11 1.82
CA MET A 145 -14.89 -3.33 1.57
C MET A 145 -15.35 -4.75 1.94
N PHE A 146 -14.49 -5.75 1.74
CA PHE A 146 -14.85 -7.18 1.76
C PHE A 146 -13.91 -8.08 2.57
N GLY A 147 -12.72 -7.60 2.95
CA GLY A 147 -11.67 -8.40 3.59
C GLY A 147 -11.71 -8.44 5.12
N GLY A 148 -12.43 -7.53 5.77
CA GLY A 148 -12.62 -7.57 7.23
C GLY A 148 -13.40 -8.83 7.63
N ALA A 149 -12.91 -9.54 8.64
CA ALA A 149 -13.46 -10.74 9.27
C ALA A 149 -14.87 -10.57 9.90
N ALA A 150 -15.82 -10.03 9.14
CA ALA A 150 -17.21 -10.41 9.19
C ALA A 150 -17.48 -11.31 7.98
N SER A 151 -16.72 -12.40 7.86
CA SER A 151 -17.17 -13.56 7.11
C SER A 151 -18.60 -13.88 7.56
N GLY A 152 -19.55 -13.64 6.65
CA GLY A 152 -20.87 -14.25 6.60
C GLY A 152 -21.56 -14.61 7.92
N ARG A 153 -21.77 -13.66 8.84
CA ARG A 153 -22.80 -13.88 9.87
C ARG A 153 -24.18 -13.62 9.27
N ILE A 154 -24.64 -14.55 8.44
CA ILE A 154 -26.08 -14.73 8.29
C ILE A 154 -26.58 -15.06 9.70
N SER A 155 -27.44 -14.20 10.23
CA SER A 155 -28.01 -14.40 11.55
C SER A 155 -28.69 -15.78 11.61
N ARG A 156 -28.20 -16.71 12.44
CA ARG A 156 -28.88 -18.01 12.63
C ARG A 156 -30.33 -17.86 13.13
N ARG A 157 -30.63 -16.75 13.82
CA ARG A 157 -31.95 -16.46 14.38
C ARG A 157 -32.91 -15.79 13.38
N THR A 158 -32.39 -14.95 12.48
CA THR A 158 -33.22 -14.10 11.62
C THR A 158 -32.97 -14.30 10.12
N GLY A 159 -32.00 -15.13 9.72
CA GLY A 159 -31.58 -15.29 8.32
C GLY A 159 -31.01 -14.03 7.68
N ALA A 160 -30.92 -12.93 8.44
CA ALA A 160 -30.51 -11.63 7.92
C ALA A 160 -29.02 -11.65 7.56
N ASP A 161 -28.74 -11.22 6.33
CA ASP A 161 -27.38 -11.03 5.86
C ASP A 161 -26.75 -9.82 6.56
N LYS A 162 -25.73 -10.07 7.39
CA LYS A 162 -24.98 -9.01 8.08
C LYS A 162 -23.81 -8.47 7.25
N ARG A 163 -23.71 -8.82 5.95
CA ARG A 163 -22.70 -8.33 4.98
C ARG A 163 -22.87 -6.85 4.58
N THR A 164 -23.44 -6.02 5.44
CA THR A 164 -23.53 -4.59 5.16
C THR A 164 -22.22 -3.94 5.59
N SER A 165 -21.33 -3.64 4.62
CA SER A 165 -20.14 -2.84 4.90
C SER A 165 -20.58 -1.42 5.29
N GLY A 166 -19.97 -0.87 6.33
CA GLY A 166 -20.14 0.53 6.75
C GLY A 166 -19.03 1.42 6.22
N TRP A 167 -18.46 1.08 5.05
CA TRP A 167 -17.34 1.81 4.46
C TRP A 167 -17.81 2.72 3.32
N PRO A 168 -17.31 3.96 3.20
CA PRO A 168 -16.43 4.65 4.14
C PRO A 168 -17.21 5.28 5.33
N PHE A 169 -18.55 5.28 5.28
CA PHE A 169 -19.41 5.85 6.32
C PHE A 169 -20.31 4.79 6.93
N ARG A 170 -20.53 4.90 8.25
CA ARG A 170 -21.41 4.02 8.99
C ARG A 170 -22.82 4.03 8.38
N ASN A 171 -23.27 2.86 7.94
CA ASN A 171 -24.61 2.69 7.40
C ASN A 171 -25.62 2.47 8.54
N THR A 172 -26.22 3.56 9.02
CA THR A 172 -27.21 3.56 10.11
C THR A 172 -28.47 2.77 9.76
N GLU A 173 -28.90 2.78 8.50
CA GLU A 173 -30.07 2.03 8.02
C GLU A 173 -29.82 0.53 7.99
N ALA A 174 -28.60 0.10 7.64
CA ALA A 174 -28.19 -1.29 7.74
C ALA A 174 -28.11 -1.77 9.20
N ASP A 175 -27.62 -0.93 10.11
CA ASP A 175 -27.56 -1.25 11.54
C ASP A 175 -28.95 -1.40 12.17
N ARG A 176 -29.93 -0.60 11.76
CA ARG A 176 -31.33 -0.73 12.21
C ARG A 176 -31.93 -2.11 11.90
N ARG A 177 -31.54 -2.74 10.79
CA ARG A 177 -32.00 -4.08 10.40
C ARG A 177 -31.38 -5.21 11.23
N LYS A 178 -30.33 -4.95 12.01
CA LYS A 178 -29.67 -5.95 12.88
C LYS A 178 -30.30 -6.05 14.27
N GLY A 179 -31.06 -5.04 14.69
CA GLY A 179 -31.71 -4.95 16.00
C GLY A 179 -33.18 -5.39 16.05
N ARG A 180 -33.75 -5.81 14.91
CA ARG A 180 -35.07 -6.47 14.79
C ARG A 180 -34.86 -7.96 14.57
#